data_AF-A0A533XV31-F1
#
_entry.id   AF-A0A533XV31-F1
#
_cell.length_a   1.000
_cell.length_b   1.000
_cell.length_c   1.000
_cell.angle_alpha   90.00
_cell.angle_beta   90.00
_cell.angle_gamma   90.00
#
_symmetry.space_group_name_H-M   'P 1'
#
loop_
_entity.id
_entity.type
_entity.pdbx_description
1 polymer ?
#
loop_
_entity_poly.entity_id
_entity_poly.type
_entity_poly.pdbx_seq_one_letter_code
_entity_poly.pdbx_strand_id
1 'polypeptide(L)'
;GCLAADVHRILLGGGIYLYPGETDKPEGKLRLLYEANPLAMVVEQAGGRASTGTMRILEVEPKALHQRVPLLIGSAEDVSLAEEFIQGKR
;
A
#
# COMPACT_ATOMS: atom_id res chain seq x y z
N GLY A 1 2.63 7.53 -12.43
CA GLY A 1 1.44 8.18 -11.86
C GLY A 1 1.84 9.13 -10.74
N CYS A 2 0.86 9.80 -10.15
CA CYS A 2 1.02 10.64 -8.96
C CYS A 2 0.26 9.96 -7.82
N LEU A 3 0.99 9.39 -6.86
CA LEU A 3 0.43 8.58 -5.77
C LEU A 3 -0.78 9.25 -5.09
N ALA A 4 -0.65 10.52 -4.71
CA ALA A 4 -1.71 11.25 -4.02
C ALA A 4 -2.98 11.38 -4.88
N ALA A 5 -2.84 11.68 -6.16
CA ALA A 5 -3.99 11.81 -7.07
C ALA A 5 -4.66 10.45 -7.32
N ASP A 6 -3.86 9.40 -7.48
CA ASP A 6 -4.37 8.04 -7.71
C ASP A 6 -5.13 7.52 -6.47
N VAL A 7 -4.60 7.72 -5.26
CA VAL A 7 -5.28 7.35 -4.00
C VAL A 7 -6.53 8.20 -3.77
N HIS A 8 -6.50 9.50 -4.09
CA HIS A 8 -7.70 10.34 -3.97
C HIS A 8 -8.84 9.86 -4.86
N ARG A 9 -8.54 9.43 -6.11
CA ARG A 9 -9.54 8.83 -7.00
C ARG A 9 -10.14 7.55 -6.40
N ILE A 10 -9.31 6.70 -5.80
CA ILE A 10 -9.75 5.44 -5.17
C ILE A 10 -10.63 5.71 -3.96
N LEU A 11 -10.33 6.73 -3.15
CA LEU A 11 -11.18 7.12 -2.02
C LEU A 11 -12.61 7.51 -2.46
N LEU A 12 -12.78 8.05 -3.66
CA LEU A 12 -14.08 8.47 -4.18
C LEU A 12 -14.80 7.38 -4.97
N GLY A 13 -14.06 6.60 -5.77
CA GLY A 13 -14.62 5.65 -6.73
C GLY A 13 -14.41 4.18 -6.39
N GLY A 14 -13.69 3.87 -5.31
CA GLY A 14 -13.23 2.52 -5.00
C GLY A 14 -12.10 2.04 -5.91
N GLY A 15 -11.71 0.79 -5.70
CA GLY A 15 -10.65 0.11 -6.43
C GLY A 15 -9.35 0.04 -5.64
N ILE A 16 -8.24 -0.24 -6.34
CA ILE A 16 -6.93 -0.49 -5.74
C ILE A 16 -5.81 0.21 -6.50
N TYR A 17 -4.85 0.70 -5.75
CA TYR A 17 -3.55 1.14 -6.23
C TYR A 17 -2.49 0.09 -5.86
N LEU A 18 -1.68 -0.28 -6.84
CA LEU A 18 -0.64 -1.29 -6.71
C LEU A 18 0.73 -0.68 -7.03
N TYR A 19 1.63 -0.76 -6.06
CA TYR A 19 3.06 -0.50 -6.23
C TYR A 19 3.85 -1.55 -5.44
N PRO A 20 3.80 -2.84 -5.85
CA PRO A 20 4.52 -3.91 -5.17
C PRO A 20 6.04 -3.74 -5.32
N GLY A 21 6.80 -4.56 -4.58
CA GLY A 21 8.22 -4.75 -4.83
C GLY A 21 8.45 -5.41 -6.19
N GLU A 22 9.54 -5.06 -6.86
CA GLU A 22 9.98 -5.68 -8.11
C GLU A 22 11.10 -6.70 -7.81
N THR A 23 11.38 -7.62 -8.74
CA THR A 23 12.42 -8.66 -8.54
C THR A 23 13.80 -8.07 -8.22
N ASP A 24 14.15 -6.93 -8.82
CA ASP A 24 15.40 -6.22 -8.60
C ASP A 24 15.31 -5.13 -7.51
N LYS A 25 14.09 -4.82 -7.03
CA LYS A 25 13.81 -3.81 -6.00
C LYS A 25 12.69 -4.30 -5.07
N PRO A 26 12.94 -5.33 -4.26
CA PRO A 26 11.93 -5.96 -3.42
C PRO A 26 11.35 -5.00 -2.36
N GLU A 27 12.10 -3.99 -1.95
CA GLU A 27 11.66 -2.94 -1.03
C GLU A 27 10.72 -1.91 -1.67
N GLY A 28 10.44 -2.00 -2.97
CA GLY A 28 9.59 -1.05 -3.70
C GLY A 28 10.27 0.31 -3.89
N LYS A 29 9.46 1.33 -4.18
CA LYS A 29 9.95 2.70 -4.51
C LYS A 29 9.48 3.78 -3.54
N LEU A 30 8.30 3.61 -2.96
CA LEU A 30 7.63 4.62 -2.12
C LEU A 30 8.22 4.62 -0.71
N ARG A 31 8.27 5.77 -0.05
CA ARG A 31 8.81 5.89 1.31
C ARG A 31 7.75 5.64 2.35
N LEU A 32 8.12 4.85 3.34
CA LEU A 32 7.24 4.46 4.42
C LEU A 32 6.69 5.69 5.17
N LEU A 33 7.58 6.57 5.65
CA LEU A 33 7.20 7.61 6.61
C LEU A 33 6.31 8.73 6.02
N TYR A 34 6.55 9.13 4.78
CA TYR A 34 5.95 10.35 4.21
C TYR A 34 5.27 10.13 2.86
N GLU A 35 5.20 8.90 2.36
CA GLU A 35 4.35 8.55 1.20
C GLU A 35 3.31 7.49 1.60
N ALA A 36 3.74 6.35 2.14
CA ALA A 36 2.84 5.24 2.45
C ALA A 36 2.02 5.46 3.75
N ASN A 37 2.67 5.76 4.88
CA ASN A 37 1.99 5.89 6.19
C ASN A 37 0.87 6.96 6.19
N PRO A 38 1.09 8.18 5.67
CA PRO A 38 0.04 9.21 5.68
C PRO A 38 -1.20 8.78 4.90
N LEU A 39 -1.01 8.17 3.72
CA LEU A 39 -2.12 7.73 2.88
C LEU A 39 -2.79 6.46 3.42
N ALA A 40 -2.02 5.54 3.99
CA ALA A 40 -2.55 4.37 4.68
C ALA A 40 -3.46 4.78 5.84
N MET A 41 -3.05 5.77 6.65
CA MET A 41 -3.89 6.31 7.72
C MET A 41 -5.22 6.83 7.17
N VAL A 42 -5.20 7.65 6.11
CA VAL A 42 -6.43 8.19 5.52
C VAL A 42 -7.34 7.09 4.97
N VAL A 43 -6.77 6.14 4.22
CA VAL A 43 -7.54 5.06 3.58
C VAL A 43 -8.12 4.09 4.59
N GLU A 44 -7.38 3.73 5.63
CA GLU A 44 -7.88 2.86 6.70
C GLU A 44 -8.98 3.54 7.52
N GLN A 45 -8.89 4.85 7.78
CA GLN A 45 -9.98 5.61 8.40
C GLN A 45 -11.23 5.70 7.53
N ALA A 46 -11.09 5.58 6.22
CA ALA A 46 -12.21 5.50 5.27
C ALA A 46 -12.78 4.07 5.12
N GLY A 47 -12.30 3.10 5.91
CA GLY A 47 -12.71 1.69 5.84
C GLY A 47 -12.01 0.87 4.75
N GLY A 48 -11.01 1.45 4.08
CA GLY A 48 -10.12 0.75 3.16
C GLY A 48 -9.00 -0.02 3.86
N ARG A 49 -8.04 -0.50 3.09
CA ARG A 49 -6.87 -1.24 3.59
C ARG A 49 -5.60 -0.76 2.90
N ALA A 50 -4.48 -0.81 3.62
CA ALA A 50 -3.14 -0.56 3.08
C ALA A 50 -2.16 -1.65 3.55
N SER A 51 -1.43 -2.25 2.63
CA SER A 51 -0.59 -3.43 2.88
C SER A 51 0.71 -3.41 2.09
N THR A 52 1.74 -4.07 2.63
CA THR A 52 2.97 -4.41 1.89
C THR A 52 2.78 -5.63 0.97
N GLY A 53 1.63 -6.29 1.05
CA GLY A 53 1.37 -7.62 0.50
C GLY A 53 1.47 -8.74 1.53
N THR A 54 2.16 -8.50 2.65
CA THR A 54 2.31 -9.48 3.75
C THR A 54 2.06 -8.90 5.14
N MET A 55 2.05 -7.58 5.29
CA MET A 55 1.89 -6.87 6.55
C MET A 55 1.13 -5.56 6.33
N ARG A 56 0.33 -5.13 7.32
CA ARG A 56 -0.36 -3.83 7.27
C ARG A 56 0.66 -2.69 7.29
N ILE A 57 0.45 -1.66 6.46
CA ILE A 57 1.42 -0.55 6.34
C ILE A 57 1.66 0.15 7.68
N LEU A 58 0.60 0.42 8.44
CA LEU A 58 0.70 1.10 9.74
C LEU A 58 1.34 0.26 10.85
N GLU A 59 1.62 -1.03 10.61
CA GLU A 59 2.32 -1.91 11.55
C GLU A 59 3.82 -2.07 11.22
N VAL A 60 4.27 -1.53 10.09
CA VAL A 60 5.68 -1.60 9.72
C VAL A 60 6.49 -0.65 10.61
N GLU A 61 7.32 -1.22 11.49
CA GLU A 61 8.26 -0.45 12.29
C GLU A 61 9.39 0.12 11.39
N PRO A 62 9.56 1.45 11.32
CA PRO A 62 10.56 2.07 10.46
C PRO A 62 11.98 1.87 10.99
N LYS A 63 12.90 1.47 10.12
CA LYS A 63 14.33 1.29 10.40
C LYS A 63 15.21 2.46 9.92
N ALA A 64 14.68 3.31 9.03
CA ALA A 64 15.38 4.49 8.51
C ALA A 64 14.39 5.56 8.01
N LEU A 65 14.82 6.82 8.01
CA LEU A 65 14.00 7.97 7.57
C LEU A 65 13.51 7.85 6.13
N HIS A 66 14.34 7.32 5.23
CA HIS A 66 14.04 7.17 3.80
C HIS A 66 13.77 5.71 3.41
N GLN A 67 13.36 4.88 4.37
CA GLN A 67 13.01 3.48 4.10
C GLN A 67 11.94 3.40 3.02
N ARG A 68 12.18 2.54 2.02
CA ARG A 68 11.20 2.21 0.99
C ARG A 68 10.29 1.07 1.44
N VAL A 69 9.10 1.03 0.88
CA VAL A 69 8.11 -0.01 1.15
C VAL A 69 7.27 -0.30 -0.10
N PRO A 70 6.92 -1.58 -0.36
CA PRO A 70 5.83 -1.95 -1.26
C PRO A 70 4.49 -1.41 -0.76
N LEU A 71 3.56 -1.09 -1.66
CA LEU A 71 2.25 -0.56 -1.28
C LEU A 71 1.13 -1.13 -2.14
N LEU A 72 0.17 -1.79 -1.49
CA LEU A 72 -1.17 -2.08 -1.98
C LEU A 72 -2.13 -1.21 -1.15
N ILE A 73 -2.97 -0.39 -1.77
CA ILE A 73 -3.85 0.51 -1.02
C ILE A 73 -5.16 0.78 -1.75
N GLY A 74 -6.28 0.74 -1.04
CA GLY A 74 -7.60 1.01 -1.61
C GLY A 74 -8.74 0.30 -0.86
N SER A 75 -9.75 -0.14 -1.61
CA SER A 75 -10.87 -0.95 -1.12
C SER A 75 -10.36 -2.19 -0.37
N ALA A 76 -10.95 -2.48 0.79
CA ALA A 76 -10.46 -3.55 1.66
C ALA A 76 -10.47 -4.94 0.98
N GLU A 77 -11.52 -5.25 0.22
CA GLU A 77 -11.67 -6.52 -0.49
C GLU A 77 -10.63 -6.66 -1.62
N ASP A 78 -10.45 -5.62 -2.44
CA ASP A 78 -9.47 -5.62 -3.53
C ASP A 78 -8.04 -5.80 -3.01
N VAL A 79 -7.70 -5.13 -1.90
CA VAL A 79 -6.37 -5.24 -1.28
C VAL A 79 -6.16 -6.63 -0.70
N SER A 80 -7.18 -7.22 -0.05
CA SER A 80 -7.10 -8.59 0.48
C SER A 80 -6.91 -9.62 -0.63
N LEU A 81 -7.62 -9.45 -1.76
CA LEU A 81 -7.43 -10.30 -2.94
C LEU A 81 -6.01 -10.18 -3.51
N ALA A 82 -5.47 -8.97 -3.60
CA ALA A 82 -4.10 -8.75 -4.06
C ALA A 82 -3.05 -9.38 -3.11
N GLU A 83 -3.27 -9.34 -1.79
CA GLU A 83 -2.43 -10.03 -0.80
C GLU A 83 -2.40 -11.55 -1.06
N GLU A 84 -3.54 -12.17 -1.37
CA GLU A 84 -3.62 -13.61 -1.64
C GLU A 84 -2.74 -14.03 -2.82
N PHE A 85 -2.79 -13.27 -3.92
CA PHE A 85 -1.94 -13.53 -5.09
C PHE A 85 -0.45 -13.32 -4.79
N ILE A 86 -0.09 -12.26 -4.07
CA ILE A 86 1.32 -12.01 -3.69
C ILE A 86 1.85 -13.12 -2.78
N GLN A 87 1.00 -13.66 -1.91
CA GLN A 87 1.37 -14.74 -0.98
C GLN A 87 1.30 -16.14 -1.62
N GLY A 88 0.89 -16.26 -2.89
CA GLY A 88 0.74 -17.54 -3.58
C GLY A 88 -0.37 -18.42 -3.00
N LYS A 89 -1.34 -17.83 -2.30
CA LYS A 89 -2.52 -18.53 -1.78
C LYS A 89 -3.56 -18.77 -2.87
N ARG A 90 -3.47 -18.03 -3.97
CA ARG A 90 -4.32 -18.08 -5.14
C ARG A 90 -3.52 -17.94 -6.42
#